data_AF-A0A822IDM1-F1
#
_entry.id   AF-A0A822IDM1-F1
#
_cell.length_a   1.000
_cell.length_b   1.000
_cell.length_c   1.000
_cell.angle_alpha   90.00
_cell.angle_beta   90.00
_cell.angle_gamma   90.00
#
_symmetry.space_group_name_H-M   'P 1'
#
loop_
_entity.id
_entity.type
_entity.pdbx_description
1 polymer ?
#
loop_
_entity_poly.entity_id
_entity_poly.type
_entity_poly.pdbx_seq_one_letter_code
_entity_poly.pdbx_strand_id
1 'polypeptide(L)'
;MDNDSSWAERFYTHFLGRDLSYLFAGGLFITIVQYALHRSIYLPRGMSLELLGYLLGSYFLGLAISEFSVEIQLVQKKSSIPNQYSEKLLFYQDFMTKFKPNVVNRYERTIYLMHVGSSVGVAALYGSIFMLFMTFYRVLNSNFDSLDYIGLALGLGGYGIFMIIHSRKKWQEIHEHQKALSEYLKPCASDNRQ
;
A
#
# COMPACT_ATOMS: atom_id res chain seq x y z
N MET A 1 5.57 34.32 -2.04
CA MET A 1 6.55 33.67 -1.15
C MET A 1 5.87 32.54 -0.37
N ASP A 2 5.05 31.72 -1.04
CA ASP A 2 4.18 30.69 -0.41
C ASP A 2 4.43 29.27 -0.97
N ASN A 3 5.53 29.07 -1.71
CA ASN A 3 5.75 27.83 -2.43
C ASN A 3 6.28 26.71 -1.52
N ASP A 4 7.00 27.07 -0.45
CA ASP A 4 7.69 26.11 0.43
C ASP A 4 6.74 25.34 1.37
N SER A 5 5.63 25.95 1.79
CA SER A 5 4.63 25.26 2.62
C SER A 5 3.87 24.19 1.82
N SER A 6 3.64 24.42 0.53
CA SER A 6 2.78 23.56 -0.30
C SER A 6 3.40 22.19 -0.62
N TRP A 7 4.72 22.12 -0.83
CA TRP A 7 5.38 20.84 -1.13
C TRP A 7 5.55 19.99 0.14
N ALA A 8 5.81 20.63 1.29
CA ALA A 8 5.92 19.94 2.57
C ALA A 8 4.57 19.30 2.96
N GLU A 9 3.47 20.03 2.85
CA GLU A 9 2.12 19.52 3.13
C GLU A 9 1.74 18.34 2.22
N ARG A 10 2.04 18.44 0.92
CA ARG A 10 1.84 17.36 -0.05
C ARG A 10 2.71 16.14 0.25
N PHE A 11 3.96 16.36 0.67
CA PHE A 11 4.84 15.31 1.12
C PHE A 11 4.27 14.61 2.36
N TYR A 12 3.82 15.33 3.38
CA TYR A 12 3.16 14.73 4.55
C TYR A 12 1.92 13.92 4.16
N THR A 13 1.10 14.43 3.24
CA THR A 13 -0.07 13.71 2.70
C THR A 13 0.32 12.39 2.05
N HIS A 14 1.49 12.35 1.40
CA HIS A 14 2.03 11.13 0.82
C HIS A 14 2.37 10.05 1.86
N PHE A 15 3.06 10.43 2.95
CA PHE A 15 3.35 9.51 4.06
C PHE A 15 2.08 9.07 4.75
N LEU A 16 1.15 10.00 4.98
CA LEU A 16 -0.14 9.71 5.59
C LEU A 16 -0.94 8.69 4.76
N GLY A 17 -0.99 8.84 3.44
CA GLY A 17 -1.69 7.91 2.55
C GLY A 17 -1.09 6.50 2.59
N ARG A 18 0.24 6.39 2.65
CA ARG A 18 0.92 5.10 2.83
C ARG A 18 0.61 4.49 4.19
N ASP A 19 0.72 5.27 5.27
CA ASP A 19 0.52 4.79 6.63
C ASP A 19 -0.94 4.36 6.88
N LEU A 20 -1.90 5.09 6.30
CA LEU A 20 -3.30 4.67 6.24
C LEU A 20 -3.47 3.33 5.51
N SER A 21 -2.74 3.10 4.42
CA SER A 21 -2.81 1.82 3.69
C SER A 21 -2.34 0.64 4.54
N TYR A 22 -1.33 0.83 5.41
CA TYR A 22 -0.91 -0.17 6.38
C TYR A 22 -1.99 -0.41 7.43
N LEU A 23 -2.56 0.66 7.97
CA LEU A 23 -3.66 0.55 8.94
C LEU A 23 -4.85 -0.24 8.38
N PHE A 24 -5.26 0.04 7.13
CA PHE A 24 -6.31 -0.72 6.46
C PHE A 24 -5.90 -2.18 6.19
N ALA A 25 -4.67 -2.42 5.76
CA ALA A 25 -4.19 -3.77 5.47
C ALA A 25 -4.19 -4.66 6.73
N GLY A 26 -3.64 -4.17 7.84
CA GLY A 26 -3.64 -4.95 9.09
C GLY A 26 -5.03 -5.07 9.70
N GLY A 27 -5.86 -4.02 9.66
CA GLY A 27 -7.24 -4.08 10.14
C GLY A 27 -8.10 -5.08 9.35
N LEU A 28 -7.93 -5.12 8.03
CA LEU A 28 -8.54 -6.14 7.17
C LEU A 28 -8.10 -7.54 7.59
N PHE A 29 -6.79 -7.75 7.77
CA PHE A 29 -6.25 -9.05 8.15
C PHE A 29 -6.75 -9.51 9.53
N ILE A 30 -6.76 -8.63 10.54
CA ILE A 30 -7.33 -8.92 11.87
C ILE A 30 -8.79 -9.34 11.75
N THR A 31 -9.57 -8.59 10.97
CA THR A 31 -10.99 -8.88 10.73
C THR A 31 -11.19 -10.25 10.09
N ILE A 32 -10.36 -10.59 9.10
CA ILE A 32 -10.40 -11.91 8.43
C ILE A 32 -10.04 -13.02 9.42
N VAL A 33 -8.95 -12.88 10.19
CA VAL A 33 -8.52 -13.88 11.17
C VAL A 33 -9.58 -14.08 12.24
N GLN A 34 -10.18 -13.01 12.74
CA GLN A 34 -11.22 -13.09 13.75
C GLN A 34 -12.48 -13.76 13.22
N TYR A 35 -12.93 -13.38 12.01
CA TYR A 35 -14.04 -14.05 11.35
C TYR A 35 -13.74 -15.52 11.09
N ALA A 36 -12.51 -15.82 10.67
CA ALA A 36 -12.03 -17.17 10.44
C ALA A 36 -12.11 -18.05 11.68
N LEU A 37 -11.69 -17.54 12.84
CA LEU A 37 -11.65 -18.30 14.09
C LEU A 37 -13.01 -18.35 14.80
N HIS A 38 -13.71 -17.21 14.88
CA HIS A 38 -14.86 -17.02 15.77
C HIS A 38 -16.19 -16.75 15.06
N ARG A 39 -16.21 -16.68 13.72
CA ARG A 39 -17.40 -16.35 12.90
C ARG A 39 -18.09 -15.04 13.31
N SER A 40 -17.33 -14.15 13.94
CA SER A 40 -17.77 -12.85 14.42
C SER A 40 -16.64 -11.85 14.25
N ILE A 41 -17.01 -10.57 14.13
CA ILE A 41 -16.07 -9.47 13.98
C ILE A 41 -16.23 -8.56 15.19
N TYR A 42 -15.13 -8.30 15.88
CA TYR A 42 -15.05 -7.30 16.93
C TYR A 42 -14.47 -6.02 16.32
N LEU A 43 -15.29 -4.98 16.36
CA LEU A 43 -14.87 -3.62 16.04
C LEU A 43 -15.10 -2.77 17.29
N PRO A 44 -14.06 -2.12 17.84
CA PRO A 44 -14.21 -1.20 18.95
C PRO A 44 -15.24 -0.11 18.61
N ARG A 45 -16.22 0.10 19.49
CA ARG A 45 -17.26 1.13 19.31
C ARG A 45 -16.94 2.32 20.20
N GLY A 46 -16.56 3.44 19.58
CA GLY A 46 -16.26 4.68 20.28
C GLY A 46 -14.78 4.86 20.60
N MET A 47 -14.45 6.02 21.16
CA MET A 47 -13.08 6.40 21.47
C MET A 47 -12.66 5.69 22.77
N SER A 48 -11.92 4.59 22.65
CA SER A 48 -11.54 3.74 23.77
C SER A 48 -10.09 3.24 23.66
N LEU A 49 -9.55 2.68 24.75
CA LEU A 49 -8.22 2.07 24.74
C LEU A 49 -8.15 0.87 23.78
N GLU A 50 -9.26 0.12 23.63
CA GLU A 50 -9.35 -0.96 22.65
C GLU A 50 -9.27 -0.44 21.22
N LEU A 51 -9.84 0.73 20.92
CA LEU A 51 -9.70 1.37 19.60
C LEU A 51 -8.24 1.73 19.33
N LEU A 52 -7.55 2.34 20.30
CA LEU A 52 -6.13 2.69 20.16
C LEU A 52 -5.28 1.44 19.94
N GLY A 53 -5.50 0.38 20.73
CA GLY A 53 -4.83 -0.91 20.56
C GLY A 53 -5.11 -1.54 19.20
N TYR A 54 -6.37 -1.50 18.74
CA TYR A 54 -6.75 -1.99 17.42
C TYR A 54 -6.06 -1.21 16.29
N LEU A 55 -6.02 0.12 16.36
CA LEU A 55 -5.40 0.96 15.34
C LEU A 55 -3.87 0.75 15.30
N LEU A 56 -3.21 0.71 16.45
CA LEU A 56 -1.77 0.45 16.54
C LEU A 56 -1.43 -0.97 16.05
N GLY A 57 -2.18 -1.98 16.52
CA GLY A 57 -2.02 -3.35 16.07
C GLY A 57 -2.24 -3.50 14.56
N SER A 58 -3.26 -2.84 14.02
CA SER A 58 -3.54 -2.81 12.59
C SER A 58 -2.40 -2.16 11.80
N TYR A 59 -1.87 -1.03 12.28
CA TYR A 59 -0.76 -0.35 11.61
C TYR A 59 0.50 -1.22 11.54
N PHE A 60 0.97 -1.73 12.69
CA PHE A 60 2.20 -2.54 12.72
C PHE A 60 2.04 -3.87 12.00
N LEU A 61 0.87 -4.50 12.08
CA LEU A 61 0.60 -5.72 11.35
C LEU A 61 0.56 -5.48 9.84
N GLY A 62 -0.07 -4.39 9.40
CA GLY A 62 -0.09 -4.01 7.98
C GLY A 62 1.30 -3.68 7.44
N LEU A 63 2.14 -3.00 8.25
CA LEU A 63 3.54 -2.76 7.93
C LEU A 63 4.30 -4.08 7.77
N ALA A 64 4.18 -5.00 8.73
CA ALA A 64 4.82 -6.31 8.69
C ALA A 64 4.38 -7.14 7.46
N ILE A 65 3.08 -7.16 7.15
CA ILE A 65 2.54 -7.81 5.94
C ILE A 65 3.16 -7.20 4.68
N SER A 66 3.23 -5.87 4.61
CA SER A 66 3.83 -5.17 3.47
C SER A 66 5.31 -5.49 3.33
N GLU A 67 6.09 -5.46 4.41
CA GLU A 67 7.53 -5.75 4.37
C GLU A 67 7.80 -7.20 3.96
N PHE A 68 7.07 -8.15 4.54
CA PHE A 68 7.20 -9.55 4.19
C PHE A 68 6.86 -9.81 2.72
N SER A 69 5.84 -9.13 2.17
CA SER A 69 5.47 -9.23 0.75
C SER A 69 6.58 -8.81 -0.22
N VAL A 70 7.41 -7.85 0.20
CA VAL A 70 8.55 -7.37 -0.57
C VAL A 70 9.70 -8.36 -0.48
N GLU A 71 9.89 -9.00 0.68
CA GLU A 71 10.91 -10.03 0.89
C GLU A 71 10.68 -11.26 0.01
N ILE A 72 9.43 -11.74 -0.05
CA ILE A 72 9.06 -12.89 -0.90
C ILE A 72 8.79 -12.51 -2.37
N GLN A 73 9.16 -11.30 -2.79
CA GLN A 73 9.03 -10.78 -4.16
C GLN A 73 7.58 -10.78 -4.73
N LEU A 74 6.58 -10.80 -3.86
CA LEU A 74 5.18 -10.72 -4.27
C LEU A 74 4.84 -9.30 -4.74
N VAL A 75 5.53 -8.30 -4.20
CA VAL A 75 5.50 -6.90 -4.66
C VAL A 75 6.91 -6.46 -5.06
N GLN A 76 7.03 -5.70 -6.15
CA GLN A 76 8.32 -5.21 -6.63
C GLN A 76 8.99 -4.25 -5.63
N LYS A 77 10.28 -4.46 -5.38
CA LYS A 77 11.08 -3.64 -4.47
C LYS A 77 11.63 -2.41 -5.20
N LYS A 78 11.50 -1.27 -4.51
CA LYS A 78 12.17 0.03 -4.74
C LYS A 78 11.83 0.75 -6.05
N SER A 79 11.02 1.82 -5.94
CA SER A 79 11.08 2.90 -6.94
C SER A 79 12.54 3.33 -7.08
N SER A 80 13.14 3.11 -8.24
CA SER A 80 14.49 3.62 -8.51
C SER A 80 14.40 5.14 -8.49
N ILE A 81 15.03 5.76 -7.50
CA ILE A 81 15.30 7.20 -7.57
C ILE A 81 16.15 7.37 -8.84
N PRO A 82 15.80 8.31 -9.74
CA PRO A 82 16.64 8.54 -10.90
C PRO A 82 18.08 8.81 -10.45
N ASN A 83 19.07 8.20 -11.13
CA ASN A 83 20.49 8.24 -10.74
C ASN A 83 21.06 9.66 -10.51
N GLN A 84 20.34 10.69 -10.97
CA GLN A 84 20.69 12.10 -10.85
C GLN A 84 20.36 12.71 -9.47
N TYR A 85 19.54 12.05 -8.65
CA TYR A 85 19.16 12.51 -7.33
C TYR A 85 19.77 11.59 -6.26
N SER A 86 20.49 12.18 -5.30
CA SER A 86 21.02 11.45 -4.13
C SER A 86 19.90 10.96 -3.20
N GLU A 87 18.81 11.73 -3.13
CA GLU A 87 17.70 11.49 -2.22
C GLU A 87 16.35 11.58 -2.92
N LYS A 88 15.42 10.73 -2.47
CA LYS A 88 14.02 10.77 -2.93
C LYS A 88 13.39 12.12 -2.63
N LEU A 89 13.73 12.74 -1.50
CA LEU A 89 13.19 14.05 -1.10
C LEU A 89 13.45 15.13 -2.16
N LEU A 90 14.70 15.25 -2.61
CA LEU A 90 15.12 16.25 -3.59
C LEU A 90 14.40 16.06 -4.93
N PHE A 91 14.20 14.82 -5.37
CA PHE A 91 13.42 14.53 -6.58
C PHE A 91 11.97 15.00 -6.45
N TYR A 92 11.32 14.72 -5.30
CA TYR A 92 9.94 15.16 -5.10
C TYR A 92 9.84 16.68 -5.01
N GLN A 93 10.78 17.35 -4.34
CA GLN A 93 10.81 18.81 -4.27
C GLN A 93 10.90 19.45 -5.67
N ASP A 94 11.85 18.99 -6.50
CA ASP A 94 12.01 19.48 -7.88
C ASP A 94 10.80 19.16 -8.75
N PHE A 95 10.20 17.98 -8.59
CA PHE A 95 9.00 17.59 -9.31
C PHE A 95 7.79 18.46 -8.95
N MET A 96 7.57 18.72 -7.66
CA MET A 96 6.45 19.51 -7.16
C MET A 96 6.55 20.98 -7.59
N THR A 97 7.77 21.50 -7.68
CA THR A 97 8.02 22.92 -8.02
C THR A 97 7.99 23.18 -9.53
N LYS A 98 8.43 22.23 -10.37
CA LYS A 98 8.56 22.41 -11.82
C LYS A 98 7.34 21.96 -12.64
N PHE A 99 6.46 21.12 -12.09
CA PHE A 99 5.33 20.57 -12.84
C PHE A 99 3.98 21.18 -12.43
N LYS A 100 3.03 21.19 -13.38
CA LYS A 100 1.67 21.67 -13.13
C LYS A 100 0.97 20.81 -12.06
N PRO A 101 0.12 21.40 -11.18
CA PRO A 101 -0.57 20.68 -10.11
C PRO A 101 -1.34 19.43 -10.57
N ASN A 102 -1.92 19.44 -11.78
CA ASN A 102 -2.65 18.27 -12.30
C ASN A 102 -1.77 17.05 -12.57
N VAL A 103 -0.53 17.27 -13.02
CA VAL A 103 0.44 16.20 -13.27
C VAL A 103 0.91 15.62 -11.94
N VAL A 104 1.19 16.51 -10.98
CA VAL A 104 1.55 16.16 -9.61
C VAL A 104 0.47 15.33 -8.93
N ASN A 105 -0.79 15.80 -8.93
CA ASN A 105 -1.91 15.10 -8.30
C ASN A 105 -2.13 13.71 -8.93
N ARG A 106 -1.94 13.58 -10.24
CA ARG A 106 -2.03 12.29 -10.93
C ARG A 106 -0.92 11.35 -10.47
N TYR A 107 0.31 11.84 -10.34
CA TYR A 107 1.45 11.07 -9.85
C TYR A 107 1.25 10.61 -8.40
N GLU A 108 0.87 11.52 -7.50
CA GLU A 108 0.57 11.22 -6.09
C GLU A 108 -0.52 10.15 -5.97
N ARG A 109 -1.61 10.29 -6.74
CA ARG A 109 -2.69 9.30 -6.80
C ARG A 109 -2.20 7.94 -7.27
N THR A 110 -1.34 7.88 -8.28
CA THR A 110 -0.78 6.61 -8.77
C THR A 110 0.05 5.92 -7.68
N ILE A 111 0.85 6.67 -6.92
CA ILE A 111 1.63 6.08 -5.83
C ILE A 111 0.73 5.64 -4.67
N TYR A 112 -0.29 6.43 -4.32
CA TYR A 112 -1.27 6.01 -3.33
C TYR A 112 -1.96 4.70 -3.73
N LEU A 113 -2.46 4.60 -4.98
CA LEU A 113 -3.09 3.39 -5.49
C LEU A 113 -2.14 2.19 -5.51
N MET A 114 -0.85 2.41 -5.76
CA MET A 114 0.18 1.38 -5.65
C MET A 114 0.33 0.90 -4.19
N HIS A 115 0.41 1.80 -3.21
CA HIS A 115 0.52 1.41 -1.79
C HIS A 115 -0.73 0.69 -1.28
N VAL A 116 -1.92 1.14 -1.66
CA VAL A 116 -3.18 0.45 -1.34
C VAL A 116 -3.22 -0.92 -2.02
N GLY A 117 -2.93 -1.00 -3.32
CA GLY A 117 -2.96 -2.24 -4.07
C GLY A 117 -1.98 -3.30 -3.55
N SER A 118 -0.78 -2.88 -3.16
CA SER A 118 0.20 -3.77 -2.54
C SER A 118 -0.20 -4.18 -1.12
N SER A 119 -0.46 -3.23 -0.22
CA SER A 119 -0.68 -3.55 1.20
C SER A 119 -2.02 -4.28 1.41
N VAL A 120 -3.12 -3.69 0.93
CA VAL A 120 -4.47 -4.26 1.10
C VAL A 120 -4.63 -5.52 0.26
N GLY A 121 -4.06 -5.54 -0.96
CA GLY A 121 -4.11 -6.72 -1.83
C GLY A 121 -3.38 -7.92 -1.24
N VAL A 122 -2.18 -7.72 -0.67
CA VAL A 122 -1.45 -8.77 0.03
C VAL A 122 -2.18 -9.23 1.28
N ALA A 123 -2.71 -8.30 2.09
CA ALA A 123 -3.48 -8.66 3.28
C ALA A 123 -4.71 -9.51 2.93
N ALA A 124 -5.43 -9.16 1.86
CA ALA A 124 -6.55 -9.96 1.36
C ALA A 124 -6.11 -11.35 0.88
N LEU A 125 -4.96 -11.44 0.19
CA LEU A 125 -4.41 -12.72 -0.29
C LEU A 125 -3.99 -13.63 0.87
N TYR A 126 -3.24 -13.12 1.84
CA TYR A 126 -2.86 -13.90 3.03
C TYR A 126 -4.09 -14.26 3.87
N GLY A 127 -5.05 -13.35 4.01
CA GLY A 127 -6.31 -13.62 4.68
C GLY A 127 -7.09 -14.75 3.98
N SER A 128 -7.14 -14.76 2.65
CA SER A 128 -7.73 -15.84 1.85
C SER A 128 -7.03 -17.19 2.12
N ILE A 129 -5.70 -17.23 2.11
CA ILE A 129 -4.92 -18.44 2.41
C ILE A 129 -5.20 -18.92 3.83
N PHE A 130 -5.20 -18.01 4.81
CA PHE A 130 -5.50 -18.33 6.20
C PHE A 130 -6.92 -18.90 6.35
N MET A 131 -7.90 -18.31 5.66
CA MET A 131 -9.25 -18.84 5.64
C MET A 131 -9.28 -20.25 5.07
N LEU A 132 -8.72 -20.48 3.88
CA LEU A 132 -8.69 -21.81 3.27
C LEU A 132 -8.03 -22.86 4.18
N PHE A 133 -6.94 -22.48 4.86
CA PHE A 133 -6.29 -23.32 5.85
C PHE A 133 -7.23 -23.66 7.02
N MET A 134 -7.95 -22.68 7.57
CA MET A 134 -8.94 -22.90 8.62
C MET A 134 -10.11 -23.78 8.16
N THR A 135 -10.57 -23.62 6.92
CA THR A 135 -11.57 -24.51 6.32
C THR A 135 -11.05 -25.93 6.32
N PHE A 136 -9.86 -26.16 5.76
CA PHE A 136 -9.24 -27.48 5.69
C PHE A 136 -9.09 -28.13 7.08
N TYR A 137 -8.61 -27.36 8.07
CA TYR A 137 -8.52 -27.82 9.46
C TYR A 137 -9.87 -28.24 10.03
N ARG A 138 -10.94 -27.49 9.75
CA ARG A 138 -12.30 -27.81 10.20
C ARG A 138 -12.89 -29.03 9.51
N VAL A 139 -12.62 -29.22 8.22
CA VAL A 139 -13.00 -30.43 7.48
C VAL A 139 -12.37 -31.67 8.10
N LEU A 140 -11.08 -31.62 8.44
CA LEU A 140 -10.39 -32.73 9.10
C LEU A 140 -11.00 -33.08 10.46
N ASN A 141 -11.48 -32.07 11.21
CA ASN A 141 -12.12 -32.25 12.51
C ASN A 141 -13.64 -32.49 12.43
N SER A 142 -14.17 -32.83 11.26
CA SER A 142 -15.61 -33.10 11.03
C SER A 142 -16.58 -31.96 11.38
N ASN A 143 -16.06 -30.75 11.54
CA ASN A 143 -16.85 -29.53 11.77
C ASN A 143 -16.99 -28.78 10.44
N PHE A 144 -17.63 -29.44 9.46
CA PHE A 144 -17.77 -28.85 8.13
C PHE A 144 -18.61 -27.57 8.20
N ASP A 145 -17.99 -26.49 7.74
CA ASP A 145 -18.52 -25.15 7.85
C ASP A 145 -18.99 -24.64 6.49
N SER A 146 -20.03 -23.78 6.49
CA SER A 146 -20.82 -23.38 5.31
C SER A 146 -20.02 -22.91 4.08
N LEU A 147 -20.59 -23.16 2.89
CA LEU A 147 -20.10 -22.74 1.57
C LEU A 147 -19.75 -21.24 1.49
N ASP A 148 -20.39 -20.40 2.30
CA ASP A 148 -20.15 -18.96 2.37
C ASP A 148 -18.69 -18.65 2.71
N TYR A 149 -18.06 -19.49 3.53
CA TYR A 149 -16.69 -19.30 3.97
C TYR A 149 -15.69 -19.55 2.82
N ILE A 150 -15.94 -20.57 2.01
CA ILE A 150 -15.15 -20.85 0.80
C ILE A 150 -15.36 -19.74 -0.23
N GLY A 151 -16.61 -19.29 -0.42
CA GLY A 151 -16.93 -18.18 -1.31
C GLY A 151 -16.21 -16.89 -0.92
N LEU A 152 -16.21 -16.55 0.37
CA LEU A 152 -15.52 -15.36 0.87
C LEU A 152 -13.99 -15.47 0.74
N ALA A 153 -13.42 -16.65 1.03
CA ALA A 153 -12.00 -16.89 0.84
C ALA A 153 -11.58 -16.75 -0.63
N LEU A 154 -12.34 -17.32 -1.56
CA LEU A 154 -12.08 -17.19 -3.00
C LEU A 154 -12.25 -15.74 -3.49
N GLY A 155 -13.28 -15.04 -3.01
CA GLY A 155 -13.50 -13.63 -3.31
C GLY A 155 -12.35 -12.74 -2.85
N LEU A 156 -11.86 -12.94 -1.61
CA LEU A 156 -10.69 -12.24 -1.07
C LEU A 156 -9.41 -12.58 -1.84
N GLY A 157 -9.22 -13.85 -2.22
CA GLY A 157 -8.07 -14.28 -3.02
C GLY A 157 -8.05 -13.63 -4.39
N GLY A 158 -9.20 -13.66 -5.09
CA GLY A 158 -9.36 -13.01 -6.40
C GLY A 158 -9.16 -11.49 -6.32
N TYR A 159 -9.75 -10.83 -5.33
CA TYR A 159 -9.55 -9.40 -5.08
C TYR A 159 -8.08 -9.07 -4.78
N GLY A 160 -7.43 -9.85 -3.92
CA GLY A 160 -6.02 -9.68 -3.56
C GLY A 160 -5.11 -9.77 -4.78
N ILE A 161 -5.27 -10.82 -5.59
CA ILE A 161 -4.52 -11.01 -6.84
C ILE A 161 -4.74 -9.82 -7.79
N PHE A 162 -5.99 -9.42 -8.01
CA PHE A 162 -6.33 -8.29 -8.86
C PHE A 162 -5.62 -7.00 -8.40
N MET A 163 -5.68 -6.70 -7.11
CA MET A 163 -5.06 -5.52 -6.50
C MET A 163 -3.54 -5.53 -6.62
N ILE A 164 -2.90 -6.69 -6.41
CA ILE A 164 -1.44 -6.86 -6.56
C ILE A 164 -1.03 -6.66 -8.03
N ILE A 165 -1.73 -7.27 -8.98
CA ILE A 165 -1.45 -7.09 -10.42
C ILE A 165 -1.63 -5.63 -10.82
N HIS A 166 -2.69 -4.99 -10.38
CA HIS A 166 -2.95 -3.58 -10.65
C HIS A 166 -1.85 -2.69 -10.03
N SER A 167 -1.43 -2.97 -8.80
CA SER A 167 -0.30 -2.28 -8.14
C SER A 167 1.00 -2.43 -8.93
N ARG A 168 1.30 -3.62 -9.46
CA ARG A 168 2.50 -3.84 -10.29
C ARG A 168 2.47 -3.01 -11.57
N LYS A 169 1.31 -2.91 -12.25
CA LYS A 169 1.15 -2.03 -13.42
C LYS A 169 1.39 -0.56 -13.04
N LYS A 170 0.84 -0.10 -11.91
CA LYS A 170 1.07 1.27 -11.41
C LYS A 170 2.52 1.55 -11.06
N TRP A 171 3.24 0.55 -10.56
CA TRP A 171 4.67 0.65 -10.32
C TRP A 171 5.45 0.88 -11.62
N GLN A 172 5.11 0.16 -12.70
CA GLN A 172 5.73 0.36 -14.02
C GLN A 172 5.43 1.77 -14.57
N GLU A 173 4.19 2.24 -14.49
CA GLU A 173 3.82 3.62 -14.86
C GLU A 173 4.63 4.67 -14.09
N ILE A 174 4.82 4.47 -12.77
CA ILE A 174 5.63 5.37 -11.93
C ILE A 174 7.09 5.35 -12.39
N HIS A 175 7.64 4.17 -12.67
CA HIS A 175 9.03 4.03 -13.10
C HIS A 175 9.27 4.70 -14.45
N GLU A 176 8.38 4.51 -15.42
CA GLU A 176 8.43 5.19 -16.72
C GLU A 176 8.31 6.70 -16.58
N HIS A 177 7.38 7.18 -15.75
CA HIS A 177 7.25 8.59 -15.44
C HIS A 177 8.51 9.15 -14.79
N GLN A 178 9.07 8.48 -13.77
CA GLN A 178 10.30 8.91 -13.12
C GLN A 178 11.49 8.97 -14.09
N LYS A 179 11.60 8.00 -15.00
CA LYS A 179 12.64 7.98 -16.04
C LYS A 179 12.48 9.15 -17.01
N ALA A 180 11.28 9.33 -17.57
CA ALA A 180 10.98 10.44 -18.47
C ALA A 180 11.22 11.79 -17.77
N LEU A 181 10.72 11.95 -16.54
CA LEU A 181 10.91 13.15 -15.74
C LEU A 181 12.39 13.44 -15.46
N SER A 182 13.20 12.41 -15.21
CA SER A 182 14.64 12.58 -15.03
C SER A 182 15.38 13.02 -16.29
N GLU A 183 14.83 12.75 -17.48
CA GLU A 183 15.38 13.26 -18.74
C GLU A 183 15.02 14.75 -18.93
N TYR A 184 13.83 15.18 -18.51
CA TYR A 184 13.42 16.59 -18.51
C TYR A 184 14.07 17.42 -17.40
N LEU A 185 14.37 16.80 -16.26
CA LEU A 185 15.01 17.42 -15.11
C LEU A 185 16.53 17.38 -15.20
N LYS A 186 17.12 16.70 -16.21
CA LYS A 186 18.54 16.87 -16.54
C LYS A 186 18.76 18.36 -16.72
N PRO A 187 19.62 18.97 -15.91
CA PRO A 187 19.80 20.40 -16.02
C PRO A 187 20.41 20.72 -17.39
N CYS A 188 20.02 21.88 -17.92
CA CYS A 188 20.93 22.83 -18.57
C CYS A 188 22.13 23.19 -17.64
N ALA A 189 22.76 22.21 -16.98
CA ALA A 189 23.94 22.35 -16.12
C ALA A 189 25.22 22.51 -16.94
N SER A 190 25.10 22.71 -18.24
CA SER A 190 26.18 23.21 -19.08
C SER A 190 26.24 24.73 -19.15
N ASP A 191 25.24 25.48 -18.64
CA ASP A 191 25.08 26.88 -19.05
C ASP A 191 25.16 27.95 -17.94
N ASN A 192 25.49 27.60 -16.70
CA ASN A 192 25.73 28.60 -15.63
C ASN A 192 26.91 28.23 -14.71
N ARG A 193 27.92 27.55 -15.26
CA ARG A 193 29.27 27.48 -14.69
C ARG A 193 30.29 27.90 -15.74
N GLN A 194 30.20 29.16 -16.18
CA GLN A 194 31.33 29.93 -16.69
C GLN A 194 31.35 31.27 -15.98
#